data_AF-A0A1V4X4V9-F1
#
_entry.id   AF-A0A1V4X4V9-F1
#
_cell.length_a   1.000
_cell.length_b   1.000
_cell.length_c   1.000
_cell.angle_alpha   90.00
_cell.angle_beta   90.00
_cell.angle_gamma   90.00
#
_symmetry.space_group_name_H-M   'P 1'
#
loop_
_entity.id
_entity.type
_entity.pdbx_description
1 polymer ?
#
loop_
_entity_poly.entity_id
_entity_poly.type
_entity_poly.pdbx_seq_one_letter_code
_entity_poly.pdbx_strand_id
1 'polypeptide(L)'
;MLVDLRRIKEGIEGATLIYSMWQGYLEEDRMRRFRKFVDEMSMTMVSLHTGGHADIDTLKEVVDTVKPKTIIPIHTFKPDLYEDLFPNVLRAEDRKAITI
;
A
#
# COMPACT_ATOMS: atom_id res chain seq x y z
N MET A 1 -19.91 3.51 6.23
CA MET A 1 -19.26 4.68 5.58
C MET A 1 -20.23 5.51 4.76
N LEU A 2 -20.65 5.12 3.53
CA LEU A 2 -21.54 5.98 2.72
C LEU A 2 -22.90 6.27 3.37
N VAL A 3 -23.45 5.28 4.08
CA VAL A 3 -24.70 5.45 4.84
C VAL A 3 -24.55 6.54 5.91
N ASP A 4 -23.38 6.61 6.55
CA ASP A 4 -23.12 7.54 7.64
C ASP A 4 -22.88 8.96 7.11
N LEU A 5 -22.14 9.09 6.01
CA LEU A 5 -21.91 10.37 5.34
C LEU A 5 -23.22 11.05 4.89
N ARG A 6 -24.17 10.25 4.39
CA ARG A 6 -25.51 10.75 3.99
C ARG A 6 -26.36 11.27 5.15
N ARG A 7 -25.97 11.03 6.41
CA ARG A 7 -26.69 11.56 7.58
C ARG A 7 -26.24 12.97 7.95
N ILE A 8 -25.09 13.44 7.43
CA ILE A 8 -24.61 14.80 7.62
C ILE A 8 -25.42 15.72 6.70
N LYS A 9 -26.35 16.48 7.29
CA LYS A 9 -27.31 17.28 6.52
C LYS A 9 -26.77 18.62 6.05
N GLU A 10 -25.78 19.17 6.74
CA GLU A 10 -25.23 20.51 6.50
C GLU A 10 -23.70 20.47 6.57
N GLY A 11 -23.04 21.29 5.75
CA GLY A 11 -21.58 21.44 5.75
C GLY A 11 -20.77 20.30 5.11
N ILE A 12 -21.43 19.31 4.48
CA ILE A 12 -20.76 18.23 3.73
C ILE A 12 -20.45 18.62 2.28
N GLU A 13 -21.30 19.44 1.66
CA GLU A 13 -21.06 19.96 0.32
C GLU A 13 -19.87 20.93 0.33
N GLY A 14 -18.92 20.75 -0.58
CA GLY A 14 -17.68 21.53 -0.63
C GLY A 14 -16.65 21.18 0.45
N ALA A 15 -16.93 20.21 1.32
CA ALA A 15 -16.03 19.85 2.42
C ALA A 15 -14.72 19.21 1.94
N THR A 16 -13.71 19.22 2.81
CA THR A 16 -12.44 18.50 2.56
C THR A 16 -12.52 17.08 3.11
N LEU A 17 -12.28 16.09 2.25
CA LEU A 17 -12.10 14.68 2.61
C LEU A 17 -10.61 14.38 2.76
N ILE A 18 -10.16 14.05 3.98
CA ILE A 18 -8.82 13.50 4.20
C ILE A 18 -8.86 12.00 3.98
N TYR A 19 -8.22 11.52 2.91
CA TYR A 19 -8.09 10.10 2.59
C TYR A 19 -6.72 9.58 3.03
N SER A 20 -6.67 9.02 4.25
CA SER A 20 -5.44 8.50 4.88
C SER A 20 -5.18 7.00 4.58
N MET A 21 -5.78 6.47 3.52
CA MET A 21 -5.64 5.08 3.10
C MET A 21 -4.86 5.01 1.78
N TRP A 22 -4.37 3.83 1.42
CA TRP A 22 -3.66 3.65 0.15
C TRP A 22 -4.53 4.03 -1.05
N GLN A 23 -4.03 4.90 -1.91
CA GLN A 23 -4.79 5.43 -3.05
C GLN A 23 -5.26 4.34 -4.02
N GLY A 24 -4.51 3.25 -4.17
CA GLY A 24 -4.89 2.14 -5.06
C GLY A 24 -6.24 1.51 -4.72
N TYR A 25 -6.67 1.55 -3.44
CA TYR A 25 -8.02 1.10 -3.09
C TYR A 25 -9.12 1.93 -3.75
N LEU A 26 -8.85 3.21 -4.05
CA LEU A 26 -9.79 4.05 -4.79
C LEU A 26 -9.97 3.60 -6.23
N GLU A 27 -9.13 2.75 -6.80
CA GLU A 27 -9.32 2.24 -8.16
C GLU A 27 -10.31 1.06 -8.20
N GLU A 28 -10.51 0.40 -7.06
CA GLU A 28 -11.37 -0.77 -6.97
C GLU A 28 -12.85 -0.44 -7.29
N ASP A 29 -13.54 -1.42 -7.88
CA ASP A 29 -14.95 -1.31 -8.26
C ASP A 29 -15.86 -1.04 -7.06
N ARG A 30 -15.56 -1.62 -5.90
CA ARG A 30 -16.31 -1.39 -4.66
C ARG A 30 -16.31 0.08 -4.23
N MET A 31 -15.26 0.83 -4.59
CA MET A 31 -15.11 2.24 -4.23
C MET A 31 -15.81 3.20 -5.20
N ARG A 32 -16.38 2.70 -6.30
CA ARG A 32 -17.04 3.53 -7.34
C ARG A 32 -18.14 4.43 -6.79
N ARG A 33 -19.00 3.88 -5.92
CA ARG A 33 -20.09 4.66 -5.29
C ARG A 33 -19.56 5.73 -4.35
N PHE A 34 -18.43 5.47 -3.70
CA PHE A 34 -17.80 6.42 -2.80
C PHE A 34 -17.20 7.60 -3.57
N ARG A 35 -16.45 7.31 -4.65
CA ARG A 35 -15.90 8.36 -5.53
C ARG A 35 -17.01 9.25 -6.10
N LYS A 36 -18.08 8.63 -6.63
CA LYS A 36 -19.25 9.37 -7.13
C LYS A 36 -19.87 10.29 -6.08
N PHE A 37 -19.97 9.84 -4.83
CA PHE A 37 -20.51 10.65 -3.74
C PHE A 37 -19.60 11.86 -3.42
N VAL A 38 -18.28 11.65 -3.39
CA VAL A 38 -17.29 12.73 -3.19
C VAL A 38 -17.42 13.78 -4.30
N ASP A 39 -17.56 13.34 -5.55
CA ASP A 39 -17.77 14.21 -6.71
C ASP A 39 -19.12 14.95 -6.65
N GLU A 40 -20.21 14.24 -6.36
CA GLU A 40 -21.57 14.81 -6.23
C GLU A 40 -21.64 15.88 -5.15
N MET A 41 -20.89 15.73 -4.06
CA MET A 41 -20.81 16.69 -2.96
C MET A 41 -19.77 17.79 -3.20
N SER A 42 -19.13 17.85 -4.38
CA SER A 42 -18.06 18.81 -4.70
C SER A 42 -16.94 18.87 -3.66
N MET A 43 -16.63 17.73 -3.03
CA MET A 43 -15.65 17.67 -1.96
C MET A 43 -14.22 17.74 -2.51
N THR A 44 -13.33 18.42 -1.79
CA THR A 44 -11.89 18.38 -2.08
C THR A 44 -11.27 17.17 -1.39
N MET A 45 -10.76 16.21 -2.15
CA MET A 45 -10.07 15.05 -1.57
C MET A 45 -8.56 15.30 -1.44
N VAL A 46 -8.05 15.25 -0.21
CA VAL A 46 -6.62 15.33 0.11
C VAL A 46 -6.15 13.95 0.51
N SER A 47 -5.20 13.38 -0.22
CA SER A 47 -4.62 12.09 0.12
C SER A 47 -3.41 12.26 1.03
N LEU A 48 -3.45 11.62 2.20
CA LEU A 48 -2.40 11.66 3.22
C LEU A 48 -2.11 10.24 3.71
N HIS A 49 -1.58 9.40 2.83
CA HIS A 49 -1.17 8.04 3.19
C HIS A 49 0.33 7.97 3.42
N THR A 50 0.74 7.35 4.53
CA THR A 50 2.13 6.92 4.76
C THR A 50 2.19 5.40 4.66
N GLY A 51 3.17 4.89 3.92
CA GLY A 51 3.36 3.45 3.76
C GLY A 51 3.78 2.79 5.08
N GLY A 52 3.32 1.55 5.30
CA GLY A 52 3.73 0.73 6.45
C GLY A 52 4.90 -0.22 6.17
N HIS A 53 5.43 -0.21 4.94
CA HIS A 53 6.53 -1.07 4.50
C HIS A 53 7.82 -0.27 4.37
N ALA A 54 8.94 -0.92 4.67
CA ALA A 54 10.27 -0.35 4.47
C ALA A 54 10.50 -0.02 2.98
N ASP A 55 11.10 1.13 2.72
CA ASP A 55 11.59 1.47 1.39
C ASP A 55 12.92 0.74 1.08
N ILE A 56 13.42 0.90 -0.15
CA ILE A 56 14.61 0.19 -0.62
C ILE A 56 15.85 0.54 0.21
N ASP A 57 16.00 1.81 0.59
CA ASP A 57 17.17 2.25 1.35
C ASP A 57 17.15 1.71 2.78
N THR A 58 15.97 1.69 3.40
CA THR A 58 15.76 1.01 4.70
C THR A 58 16.04 -0.48 4.59
N LEU A 59 15.62 -1.16 3.51
CA LEU A 59 15.92 -2.57 3.30
C LEU A 59 17.43 -2.83 3.18
N LYS A 60 18.18 -1.95 2.48
CA LYS A 60 19.65 -2.02 2.41
C LYS A 60 20.30 -1.87 3.77
N GLU A 61 19.84 -0.91 4.58
CA GLU A 61 20.34 -0.73 5.95
C GLU A 61 20.11 -1.98 6.81
N VAL A 62 18.95 -2.62 6.69
CA VAL A 62 18.65 -3.88 7.38
C VAL A 62 19.60 -4.98 6.94
N VAL A 63 19.83 -5.15 5.63
CA VAL A 63 20.74 -6.18 5.10
C VAL A 63 22.18 -5.95 5.53
N ASP A 64 22.67 -4.71 5.46
CA ASP A 64 24.03 -4.34 5.86
C ASP A 64 24.28 -4.53 7.36
N THR A 65 23.25 -4.31 8.17
CA THR A 65 23.30 -4.49 9.63
C THR A 65 23.24 -5.96 10.02
N VAL A 66 22.29 -6.71 9.45
CA VAL A 66 22.04 -8.12 9.81
C VAL A 66 23.07 -9.06 9.19
N LYS A 67 23.59 -8.72 8.00
CA LYS A 67 24.51 -9.54 7.20
C LYS A 67 24.03 -10.99 7.02
N PRO A 68 22.81 -11.20 6.49
CA PRO A 68 22.23 -12.53 6.34
C PRO A 68 23.03 -13.37 5.34
N LYS A 69 23.19 -14.67 5.62
CA LYS A 69 23.83 -15.63 4.69
C LYS A 69 22.98 -15.91 3.44
N THR A 70 21.66 -15.82 3.56
CA THR A 70 20.70 -16.03 2.48
C THR A 70 19.53 -15.07 2.66
N ILE A 71 19.08 -14.41 1.59
CA ILE A 71 17.91 -13.53 1.58
C ILE A 71 16.79 -14.22 0.80
N ILE A 72 15.62 -14.39 1.42
CA ILE A 72 14.45 -14.99 0.78
C ILE A 72 13.34 -13.92 0.73
N PRO A 73 13.14 -13.23 -0.41
CA PRO A 73 12.09 -12.24 -0.54
C PRO A 73 10.72 -12.92 -0.50
N ILE A 74 9.90 -12.51 0.47
CA ILE A 74 8.51 -12.92 0.63
C ILE A 74 7.60 -11.68 0.69
N HIS A 75 6.30 -11.87 0.51
CA HIS A 75 5.31 -10.79 0.57
C HIS A 75 5.60 -9.62 -0.39
N THR A 76 6.14 -9.94 -1.57
CA THR A 76 6.37 -9.01 -2.68
C THR A 76 5.89 -9.64 -3.98
N PHE A 77 5.35 -8.82 -4.89
CA PHE A 77 5.04 -9.23 -6.26
C PHE A 77 6.24 -9.16 -7.20
N LYS A 78 7.37 -8.63 -6.71
CA LYS A 78 8.61 -8.42 -7.47
C LYS A 78 9.82 -9.01 -6.74
N PRO A 79 9.83 -10.33 -6.48
CA PRO A 79 10.98 -10.98 -5.84
C PRO A 79 12.24 -10.98 -6.72
N ASP A 80 12.07 -10.83 -8.03
CA ASP A 80 13.13 -10.67 -9.03
C ASP A 80 13.98 -9.42 -8.78
N LEU A 81 13.38 -8.29 -8.39
CA LEU A 81 14.11 -7.06 -8.12
C LEU A 81 15.10 -7.18 -6.94
N TYR A 82 14.93 -8.16 -6.06
CA TYR A 82 15.86 -8.36 -4.95
C TYR A 82 17.22 -8.86 -5.44
N GLU A 83 17.27 -9.64 -6.53
CA GLU A 83 18.52 -10.16 -7.10
C GLU A 83 19.41 -9.02 -7.64
N ASP A 84 18.80 -7.92 -8.09
CA ASP A 84 19.53 -6.71 -8.52
C ASP A 84 19.99 -5.84 -7.33
N LEU A 85 19.34 -5.98 -6.17
CA LEU A 85 19.56 -5.14 -4.99
C LEU A 85 20.54 -5.75 -3.98
N PHE A 86 20.57 -7.07 -3.86
CA PHE A 86 21.31 -7.75 -2.80
C PHE A 86 22.07 -8.97 -3.32
N PRO A 87 23.26 -9.25 -2.75
CA PRO A 87 23.90 -10.54 -2.97
C PRO A 87 23.06 -11.67 -2.32
N ASN A 88 23.33 -12.93 -2.69
CA ASN A 88 22.85 -14.13 -2.00
C ASN A 88 21.31 -14.25 -1.80
N VAL A 89 20.55 -13.82 -2.80
CA VAL A 89 19.09 -13.97 -2.86
C VAL A 89 18.70 -15.38 -3.35
N LEU A 90 17.72 -15.98 -2.67
CA LEU A 90 17.10 -17.25 -3.04
C LEU A 90 15.58 -17.03 -3.18
N ARG A 91 15.05 -17.22 -4.38
CA ARG A 91 13.61 -17.11 -4.64
C ARG A 91 12.87 -18.33 -4.13
N ALA A 92 11.82 -18.10 -3.35
CA ALA A 92 10.89 -19.12 -2.92
C ALA A 92 9.78 -19.31 -3.96
N GLU A 93 9.27 -20.54 -4.06
CA GLU A 93 8.03 -20.85 -4.76
C GLU A 93 6.99 -21.34 -3.76
N ASP A 94 5.73 -20.99 -4.01
CA ASP A 94 4.62 -21.40 -3.15
C ASP A 94 4.59 -22.92 -2.97
N ARG A 95 4.53 -23.35 -1.71
CA ARG A 95 4.47 -24.75 -1.28
C ARG A 95 5.70 -25.59 -1.60
N LYS A 96 6.82 -25.01 -2.03
CA LYS A 96 8.10 -25.71 -2.16
C LYS A 96 8.95 -25.54 -0.90
N ALA A 97 9.48 -26.64 -0.39
CA ALA A 97 10.45 -26.62 0.70
C ALA A 97 11.79 -26.06 0.21
N ILE A 98 12.44 -25.28 1.05
CA ILE A 98 13.78 -24.74 0.80
C ILE A 98 14.76 -25.46 1.72
N THR A 99 15.91 -25.85 1.19
CA THR A 99 17.03 -26.41 1.95
C THR A 99 18.24 -25.49 1.80
N ILE A 100 18.86 -25.13 2.92
CA ILE A 100 19.94 -24.13 3.02
C ILE A 100 21.08 -24.72 3.84
#